data_AF-A0A8C5MT50-F1
#
_entry.id   AF-A0A8C5MT50-F1
#
_cell.length_a   1.000
_cell.length_b   1.000
_cell.length_c   1.000
_cell.angle_alpha   90.00
_cell.angle_beta   90.00
_cell.angle_gamma   90.00
#
_symmetry.space_group_name_H-M   'P 1'
#
loop_
_entity.id
_entity.type
_entity.pdbx_description
1 polymer ?
#
loop_
_entity_poly.entity_id
_entity_poly.type
_entity_poly.pdbx_seq_one_letter_code
_entity_poly.pdbx_strand_id
1 'polypeptide(L)'
;MWLSRKVTKEMKNKKKAFKAFKFDKSEASYKAYRAANKACKNAIRWAKLENEKEIAKESKTNPKRFFRYINSKKPKSENVGSLKSESGLLLTEDQDKAEILNDYFSSVFIKEKPITGDMKFINKNLLIQSDWLTQDKVLHKLNNVNVNKAPGPDGIHPRVLRELCVEICKPLFLIFQDSFLSGIVPEDWRKADVIPIFKKGLKFVPGNYRPVSLTSVAGKVFEGLLRDNIQEFIGRYNVIGKNQHGFMKHRSCQTNLITFYEEVSRSIDQGVAVDVIYLDFAKAFDTVPHKRLLLKLRKNGLDENTCSWIENWLKDRVQRVVINGTFSRWTPVVSGVPQGSVIGPILFNLFINDLEIGIESHVSVFADDTKLGKVIQCEQDVTSLQRDLDILGDWALKWQMRFNLDKCKVMHFGVKNTQAIYTLNGTELGKSKQEKDLGIIIDFKLSNNVQCQTAAAKASKVLACIKRGVHSRDENIILPLYKSMVRPHLEYAVQFWAPVLKKDIISLEKVQRRATKLIRGMEGLSYEERLTSLNLFSLEKRRLRGDLITLYKYIRGHYQPLSDNLFINRTIHRTRGHPFRLEERKFSLKHRKGYFTVRTIKLWNSLPVEVVGSESVQ
;
A
#
# COMPACT_ATOMS: atom_id res chain seq x y z
N MET A 1 16.21 22.23 2.17
CA MET A 1 17.68 22.38 2.03
C MET A 1 18.17 23.09 3.29
N TRP A 2 19.23 22.63 3.95
CA TRP A 2 19.68 23.22 5.24
C TRP A 2 20.57 24.46 5.06
N LEU A 3 21.02 24.74 3.84
CA LEU A 3 21.87 25.89 3.53
C LEU A 3 21.03 27.18 3.55
N SER A 4 21.12 27.94 4.64
CA SER A 4 20.40 29.22 4.79
C SER A 4 21.27 30.42 4.40
N ARG A 5 20.64 31.59 4.23
CA ARG A 5 21.35 32.87 4.03
C ARG A 5 22.36 33.12 5.14
N LYS A 6 21.99 32.83 6.40
CA LYS A 6 22.88 32.94 7.57
C LYS A 6 24.11 32.04 7.45
N VAL A 7 23.95 30.76 7.09
CA VAL A 7 25.08 29.84 6.87
C VAL A 7 25.98 30.35 5.74
N THR A 8 25.39 30.81 4.65
CA THR A 8 26.12 31.34 3.49
C THR A 8 26.95 32.57 3.87
N LYS A 9 26.38 33.48 4.67
CA LYS A 9 27.09 34.64 5.22
C LYS A 9 28.30 34.22 6.08
N GLU A 10 28.11 33.29 7.01
CA GLU A 10 29.21 32.83 7.86
C GLU A 10 30.30 32.07 7.09
N MET A 11 29.94 31.31 6.04
CA MET A 11 30.90 30.69 5.14
C MET A 11 31.75 31.74 4.39
N LYS A 12 31.14 32.84 3.95
CA LYS A 12 31.85 33.97 3.33
C LYS A 12 32.78 34.66 4.34
N ASN A 13 32.30 34.93 5.55
CA ASN A 13 33.09 35.53 6.64
C ASN A 13 34.33 34.69 6.98
N LYS A 14 34.16 33.37 7.13
CA LYS A 14 35.28 32.43 7.33
C LYS A 14 36.29 32.53 6.19
N LYS A 15 35.85 32.53 4.93
CA LYS A 15 36.74 32.64 3.77
C LYS A 15 37.50 33.97 3.77
N LYS A 16 36.84 35.09 4.08
CA LYS A 16 37.46 36.42 4.16
C LYS A 16 38.54 36.45 5.26
N ALA A 17 38.20 35.99 6.47
CA ALA A 17 39.15 35.94 7.58
C ALA A 17 40.34 35.02 7.31
N PHE A 18 40.13 33.89 6.63
CA PHE A 18 41.23 33.00 6.22
C PHE A 18 42.17 33.64 5.19
N LYS A 19 41.62 34.39 4.22
CA LYS A 19 42.42 35.14 3.25
C LYS A 19 43.26 36.22 3.93
N ALA A 20 42.67 36.96 4.87
CA ALA A 20 43.39 37.98 5.64
C ALA A 20 44.57 37.36 6.43
N PHE A 21 44.32 36.26 7.17
CA PHE A 21 45.37 35.53 7.88
C PHE A 21 46.46 34.98 6.95
N LYS A 22 46.09 34.46 5.78
CA LYS A 22 47.07 34.00 4.78
C LYS A 22 47.99 35.12 4.27
N PHE A 23 47.50 36.36 4.26
CA PHE A 23 48.23 37.52 3.78
C PHE A 23 49.17 38.09 4.85
N ASP A 24 48.66 38.40 6.03
CA ASP A 24 49.44 39.10 7.08
C ASP A 24 50.16 38.14 8.07
N LYS A 25 49.71 36.88 8.17
CA LYS A 25 50.16 35.86 9.14
C LYS A 25 50.19 36.34 10.60
N SER A 26 49.39 37.34 10.95
CA SER A 26 49.38 37.93 12.28
C SER A 26 48.59 37.09 13.30
N GLU A 27 48.94 37.22 14.59
CA GLU A 27 48.19 36.56 15.67
C GLU A 27 46.75 37.12 15.77
N ALA A 28 46.56 38.40 15.48
CA ALA A 28 45.25 39.05 15.46
C ALA A 28 44.34 38.48 14.37
N SER A 29 44.85 38.32 13.15
CA SER A 29 44.09 37.75 12.04
C SER A 29 43.84 36.24 12.21
N TYR A 30 44.77 35.51 12.87
CA TYR A 30 44.55 34.12 13.26
C TYR A 30 43.41 33.97 14.26
N LYS A 31 43.36 34.81 15.31
CA LYS A 31 42.24 34.84 16.27
C LYS A 31 40.91 35.17 15.58
N ALA A 32 40.89 36.15 14.68
CA ALA A 32 39.71 36.49 13.89
C ALA A 32 39.24 35.33 13.00
N TYR A 33 40.15 34.62 12.34
CA TYR A 33 39.84 33.42 11.57
C TYR A 33 39.28 32.30 12.45
N ARG A 34 39.87 32.04 13.62
CA ARG A 34 39.38 31.04 14.58
C ARG A 34 37.95 31.35 15.04
N ALA A 35 37.66 32.61 15.36
CA ALA A 35 36.32 33.07 15.72
C ALA A 35 35.32 32.87 14.57
N ALA A 36 35.66 33.33 13.36
CA ALA A 36 34.82 33.16 12.17
C ALA A 36 34.59 31.67 11.81
N ASN A 37 35.61 30.82 11.98
CA ASN A 37 35.48 29.37 11.78
C ASN A 37 34.57 28.73 12.83
N LYS A 38 34.64 29.15 14.11
CA LYS A 38 33.73 28.69 15.17
C LYS A 38 32.28 29.13 14.88
N ALA A 39 32.07 30.39 14.51
CA ALA A 39 30.76 30.91 14.12
C ALA A 39 30.16 30.15 12.92
N CYS A 40 30.95 29.93 11.87
CA CYS A 40 30.55 29.14 10.70
C CYS A 40 30.20 27.69 11.06
N LYS A 41 31.02 27.01 11.87
CA LYS A 41 30.74 25.64 12.35
C LYS A 41 29.43 25.59 13.13
N ASN A 42 29.21 26.55 14.03
CA ASN A 42 27.98 26.65 14.82
C ASN A 42 26.75 26.90 13.92
N ALA A 43 26.84 27.83 12.98
CA ALA A 43 25.74 28.12 12.06
C ALA A 43 25.35 26.89 11.22
N ILE A 44 26.33 26.14 10.71
CA ILE A 44 26.09 24.88 9.99
C ILE A 44 25.43 23.84 10.89
N ARG A 45 25.93 23.68 12.13
CA ARG A 45 25.39 22.72 13.10
C ARG A 45 23.92 23.03 13.42
N TRP A 46 23.60 24.27 13.73
CA TRP A 46 22.23 24.71 14.04
C TRP A 46 21.29 24.54 12.83
N ALA A 47 21.73 24.93 11.63
CA ALA A 47 20.90 24.78 10.44
C ALA A 47 20.63 23.31 10.07
N LYS A 48 21.61 22.42 10.27
CA LYS A 48 21.41 20.97 10.11
C LYS A 48 20.45 20.41 11.15
N LEU A 49 20.61 20.81 12.42
CA LEU A 49 19.72 20.41 13.51
C LEU A 49 18.27 20.82 13.21
N GLU A 50 18.06 22.07 12.81
CA GLU A 50 16.72 22.59 12.49
C GLU A 50 16.08 21.84 11.33
N ASN A 51 16.85 21.57 10.27
CA ASN A 51 16.36 20.76 9.17
C ASN A 51 16.03 19.31 9.60
N GLU A 52 16.79 18.71 10.52
CA GLU A 52 16.48 17.39 11.08
C GLU A 52 15.19 17.41 11.93
N LYS A 53 14.95 18.48 12.71
CA LYS A 53 13.68 18.69 13.44
C LYS A 53 12.49 18.74 12.49
N GLU A 54 12.58 19.54 11.44
CA GLU A 54 11.51 19.65 10.44
C GLU A 54 11.27 18.33 9.70
N ILE A 55 12.33 17.59 9.36
CA ILE A 55 12.21 16.24 8.78
C ILE A 55 11.49 15.30 9.75
N ALA A 56 11.83 15.34 11.04
CA ALA A 56 11.20 14.49 12.05
C ALA A 56 9.72 14.85 12.24
N LYS A 57 9.38 16.13 12.31
CA LYS A 57 8.00 16.65 12.41
C LYS A 57 7.15 16.21 11.22
N GLU A 58 7.69 16.31 10.00
CA GLU A 58 6.99 15.92 8.78
C GLU A 58 7.08 14.43 8.46
N SER A 59 7.87 13.64 9.18
CA SER A 59 8.16 12.25 8.79
C SER A 59 6.92 11.36 8.63
N LYS A 60 5.85 11.65 9.40
CA LYS A 60 4.56 10.95 9.29
C LYS A 60 3.78 11.33 8.03
N THR A 61 3.78 12.60 7.64
CA THR A 61 2.98 13.13 6.51
C THR A 61 3.77 13.15 5.19
N ASN A 62 5.09 13.24 5.26
CA ASN A 62 6.02 13.31 4.13
C ASN A 62 7.27 12.44 4.37
N PRO A 63 7.12 11.10 4.42
CA PRO A 63 8.25 10.18 4.60
C PRO A 63 9.29 10.28 3.49
N LYS A 64 8.91 10.77 2.30
CA LYS A 64 9.83 11.01 1.17
C LYS A 64 10.93 12.00 1.54
N ARG A 65 10.63 13.05 2.32
CA ARG A 65 11.63 14.04 2.76
C ARG A 65 12.72 13.39 3.60
N PHE A 66 12.35 12.47 4.50
CA PHE A 66 13.30 11.68 5.28
C PHE A 66 14.19 10.82 4.38
N PHE A 67 13.61 10.00 3.49
CA PHE A 67 14.43 9.14 2.62
C PHE A 67 15.32 9.94 1.66
N ARG A 68 14.85 11.08 1.15
CA ARG A 68 15.68 12.00 0.36
C ARG A 68 16.87 12.52 1.17
N TYR A 69 16.63 12.93 2.43
CA TYR A 69 17.70 13.36 3.32
C TYR A 69 18.72 12.26 3.60
N ILE A 70 18.27 11.04 3.93
CA ILE A 70 19.16 9.90 4.18
C ILE A 70 19.94 9.52 2.92
N ASN A 71 19.28 9.45 1.77
CA ASN A 71 19.93 9.07 0.51
C ASN A 71 20.90 10.15 0.01
N SER A 72 20.67 11.43 0.32
CA SER A 72 21.63 12.51 0.01
C SER A 72 22.97 12.37 0.73
N LYS A 73 23.05 11.51 1.76
CA LYS A 73 24.28 11.19 2.49
C LYS A 73 25.01 9.95 1.98
N LYS A 74 24.39 9.21 1.06
CA LYS A 74 25.01 8.08 0.39
C LYS A 74 25.71 8.58 -0.88
N PRO A 75 26.69 7.83 -1.43
CA PRO A 75 27.17 8.08 -2.78
C PRO A 75 25.97 8.17 -3.74
N LYS A 76 26.03 9.05 -4.75
CA LYS A 76 24.99 9.13 -5.78
C LYS A 76 24.84 7.73 -6.39
N SER A 77 23.69 7.10 -6.16
CA SER A 77 23.29 5.91 -6.89
C SER A 77 22.28 6.34 -7.94
N GLU A 78 22.45 5.87 -9.18
CA GLU A 78 21.46 6.09 -10.23
C GLU A 78 20.10 5.48 -9.83
N ASN A 79 19.02 6.20 -10.15
CA ASN A 79 17.65 5.71 -9.93
C ASN A 79 17.37 4.48 -10.81
N VAL A 80 17.80 4.56 -12.07
CA VAL A 80 17.80 3.47 -13.05
C VAL A 80 19.26 3.31 -13.48
N GLY A 81 19.86 2.18 -13.10
CA GLY A 81 21.21 1.84 -13.55
C GLY A 81 21.20 1.37 -15.00
N SER A 82 22.35 0.87 -15.47
CA SER A 82 22.45 0.29 -16.81
C SER A 82 21.43 -0.84 -17.03
N LEU A 83 20.84 -0.90 -18.22
CA LEU A 83 19.84 -1.89 -18.60
C LEU A 83 20.38 -2.80 -19.70
N LYS A 84 19.97 -4.07 -19.69
CA LYS A 84 20.37 -5.04 -20.70
C LYS A 84 19.29 -5.11 -21.79
N SER A 85 19.69 -4.92 -23.04
CA SER A 85 18.85 -5.14 -24.22
C SER A 85 18.61 -6.63 -24.48
N GLU A 86 17.67 -6.95 -25.36
CA GLU A 86 17.40 -8.33 -25.80
C GLU A 86 18.63 -8.96 -26.47
N SER A 87 19.39 -8.18 -27.24
CA SER A 87 20.68 -8.59 -27.84
C SER A 87 21.80 -8.84 -26.83
N GLY A 88 21.57 -8.48 -25.55
CA GLY A 88 22.53 -8.60 -24.47
C GLY A 88 23.45 -7.39 -24.27
N LEU A 89 23.37 -6.37 -25.15
CA LEU A 89 24.08 -5.11 -24.99
C LEU A 89 23.64 -4.37 -23.72
N LEU A 90 24.60 -3.79 -22.99
CA LEU A 90 24.36 -2.99 -21.81
C LEU A 90 24.20 -1.51 -22.19
N LEU A 91 22.99 -0.98 -21.99
CA LEU A 91 22.60 0.40 -22.26
C LEU A 91 22.88 1.28 -21.04
N THR A 92 23.69 2.31 -21.19
CA THR A 92 24.10 3.24 -20.12
C THR A 92 23.45 4.62 -20.26
N GLU A 93 23.21 5.06 -21.49
CA GLU A 93 22.66 6.39 -21.78
C GLU A 93 21.20 6.51 -21.37
N ASP A 94 20.82 7.68 -20.85
CA ASP A 94 19.46 7.92 -20.36
C ASP A 94 18.40 7.83 -21.46
N GLN A 95 18.74 8.19 -22.70
CA GLN A 95 17.85 8.04 -23.86
C GLN A 95 17.56 6.56 -24.14
N ASP A 96 18.59 5.73 -24.30
CA ASP A 96 18.44 4.31 -24.59
C ASP A 96 17.70 3.57 -23.47
N LYS A 97 17.99 3.94 -22.21
CA LYS A 97 17.27 3.40 -21.05
C LYS A 97 15.79 3.79 -21.05
N ALA A 98 15.45 5.01 -21.49
CA ALA A 98 14.06 5.46 -21.57
C ALA A 98 13.33 4.71 -22.68
N GLU A 99 13.93 4.56 -23.85
CA GLU A 99 13.36 3.83 -24.98
C GLU A 99 13.13 2.35 -24.65
N ILE A 100 14.14 1.62 -24.15
CA ILE A 100 13.98 0.19 -23.84
C ILE A 100 12.92 -0.07 -22.77
N LEU A 101 12.81 0.82 -21.77
CA LEU A 101 11.76 0.70 -20.75
C LEU A 101 10.39 0.99 -21.33
N ASN A 102 10.28 1.97 -22.23
CA ASN A 102 9.03 2.29 -22.91
C ASN A 102 8.58 1.14 -23.82
N ASP A 103 9.52 0.56 -24.58
CA ASP A 103 9.30 -0.62 -25.41
C ASP A 103 8.81 -1.79 -24.57
N TYR A 104 9.52 -2.10 -23.47
CA TYR A 104 9.09 -3.15 -22.55
C TYR A 104 7.71 -2.88 -21.94
N PHE A 105 7.45 -1.68 -21.43
CA PHE A 105 6.15 -1.35 -20.82
C PHE A 105 5.01 -1.34 -21.83
N SER A 106 5.28 -1.08 -23.11
CA SER A 106 4.26 -1.19 -24.15
C SER A 106 4.04 -2.64 -24.62
N SER A 107 5.08 -3.48 -24.58
CA SER A 107 5.02 -4.89 -24.99
C SER A 107 4.09 -5.75 -24.11
N VAL A 108 3.82 -5.32 -22.87
CA VAL A 108 2.92 -6.04 -21.96
C VAL A 108 1.45 -5.74 -22.22
N PHE A 109 1.14 -4.70 -23.01
CA PHE A 109 -0.23 -4.43 -23.42
C PHE A 109 -0.75 -5.56 -24.33
N ILE A 110 -2.05 -5.78 -24.29
CA ILE A 110 -2.69 -6.82 -25.07
C ILE A 110 -3.54 -6.23 -26.19
N LYS A 111 -3.54 -6.91 -27.33
CA LYS A 111 -4.53 -6.66 -28.36
C LYS A 111 -5.81 -7.39 -27.98
N GLU A 112 -6.88 -6.61 -27.77
CA GLU A 112 -8.17 -7.17 -27.43
C GLU A 112 -8.72 -8.02 -28.60
N LYS A 113 -9.12 -9.26 -28.31
CA LYS A 113 -9.76 -10.14 -29.27
C LYS A 113 -11.22 -9.72 -29.45
N PRO A 114 -11.81 -9.91 -30.65
CA PRO A 114 -13.23 -9.71 -30.85
C PRO A 114 -14.04 -10.40 -29.76
N ILE A 115 -15.10 -9.72 -29.33
CA ILE A 115 -16.08 -10.28 -28.42
C ILE A 115 -16.93 -11.26 -29.24
N THR A 116 -16.78 -12.55 -28.99
CA THR A 116 -17.56 -13.61 -29.65
C THR A 116 -18.74 -14.01 -28.76
N GLY A 117 -19.94 -14.04 -29.32
CA GLY A 117 -21.19 -14.44 -28.65
C GLY A 117 -22.04 -13.27 -28.15
N ASP A 118 -23.35 -13.52 -28.06
CA ASP A 118 -24.36 -12.58 -27.52
C ASP A 118 -24.13 -12.42 -26.01
N MET A 119 -23.29 -11.45 -25.62
CA MET A 119 -23.17 -11.01 -24.23
C MET A 119 -24.37 -10.13 -23.84
N LYS A 120 -25.58 -10.69 -23.95
CA LYS A 120 -26.82 -10.03 -23.53
C LYS A 120 -26.84 -10.00 -22.00
N PHE A 121 -26.78 -8.80 -21.45
CA PHE A 121 -26.95 -8.57 -20.02
C PHE A 121 -28.11 -7.61 -19.80
N ILE A 122 -28.94 -7.91 -18.81
CA ILE A 122 -30.03 -7.03 -18.39
C ILE A 122 -29.38 -5.78 -17.79
N ASN A 123 -29.58 -4.64 -18.45
CA ASN A 123 -29.16 -3.36 -17.93
C ASN A 123 -30.01 -3.06 -16.68
N LYS A 124 -29.39 -3.15 -15.51
CA LYS A 124 -29.97 -2.57 -14.29
C LYS A 124 -29.63 -1.09 -14.37
N ASN A 125 -30.54 -0.27 -14.91
CA ASN A 125 -30.45 1.18 -14.88
C ASN A 125 -30.50 1.68 -13.43
N LEU A 126 -29.41 1.50 -12.69
CA LEU A 126 -29.23 2.04 -11.35
C LEU A 126 -28.64 3.43 -11.54
N LEU A 127 -29.53 4.41 -11.66
CA LEU A 127 -29.16 5.81 -11.90
C LEU A 127 -28.22 6.31 -10.79
N ILE A 128 -27.03 6.72 -11.19
CA ILE A 128 -26.19 7.60 -10.38
C ILE A 128 -26.90 8.96 -10.31
N GLN A 129 -27.20 9.43 -9.10
CA GLN A 129 -27.89 10.69 -8.86
C GLN A 129 -27.12 11.92 -9.38
N SER A 130 -27.88 12.94 -9.76
CA SER A 130 -27.49 14.14 -10.52
C SER A 130 -26.81 15.27 -9.73
N ASP A 131 -26.17 15.01 -8.59
CA ASP A 131 -25.57 16.08 -7.76
C ASP A 131 -24.17 15.75 -7.20
N TRP A 132 -23.43 14.87 -7.87
CA TRP A 132 -22.08 14.49 -7.44
C TRP A 132 -20.99 15.49 -7.84
N LEU A 133 -21.24 16.31 -8.88
CA LEU A 133 -20.31 17.30 -9.40
C LEU A 133 -20.81 18.72 -9.13
N THR A 134 -20.29 19.35 -8.08
CA THR A 134 -20.61 20.73 -7.69
C THR A 134 -19.35 21.56 -7.50
N GLN A 135 -19.46 22.88 -7.60
CA GLN A 135 -18.33 23.79 -7.39
C GLN A 135 -17.72 23.63 -5.99
N ASP A 136 -18.54 23.40 -4.95
CA ASP A 136 -18.04 23.16 -3.58
C ASP A 136 -17.23 21.89 -3.46
N LYS A 137 -17.66 20.79 -4.10
CA LYS A 137 -16.91 19.53 -4.13
C LYS A 137 -15.59 19.70 -4.88
N VAL A 138 -15.56 20.47 -5.97
CA VAL A 138 -14.34 20.82 -6.71
C VAL A 138 -13.39 21.62 -5.81
N LEU A 139 -13.88 22.68 -5.16
CA LEU A 139 -13.09 23.50 -4.24
C LEU A 139 -12.51 22.67 -3.09
N HIS A 140 -13.34 21.80 -2.51
CA HIS A 140 -12.91 20.88 -1.46
C HIS A 140 -11.77 19.96 -1.93
N LYS A 141 -11.86 19.40 -3.14
CA LYS A 141 -10.78 18.58 -3.71
C LYS A 141 -9.51 19.38 -3.94
N LEU A 142 -9.62 20.58 -4.51
CA LEU A 142 -8.48 21.46 -4.77
C LEU A 142 -7.74 21.84 -3.48
N ASN A 143 -8.46 22.19 -2.43
CA ASN A 143 -7.89 22.48 -1.10
C ASN A 143 -7.11 21.30 -0.51
N ASN A 144 -7.51 20.08 -0.83
CA ASN A 144 -6.89 18.85 -0.33
C ASN A 144 -5.84 18.23 -1.29
N VAL A 145 -5.50 18.92 -2.39
CA VAL A 145 -4.44 18.47 -3.31
C VAL A 145 -3.10 18.37 -2.57
N ASN A 146 -2.41 17.24 -2.77
CA ASN A 146 -1.10 17.03 -2.17
C ASN A 146 0.00 17.76 -2.95
N VAL A 147 0.45 18.91 -2.42
CA VAL A 147 1.48 19.77 -3.02
C VAL A 147 2.88 19.17 -3.13
N ASN A 148 3.11 17.99 -2.56
CA ASN A 148 4.39 17.28 -2.65
C ASN A 148 4.42 16.24 -3.79
N LYS A 149 3.36 16.16 -4.60
CA LYS A 149 3.30 15.29 -5.79
C LYS A 149 3.95 15.99 -6.98
N ALA A 150 4.40 15.19 -7.95
CA ALA A 150 4.94 15.70 -9.21
C ALA A 150 3.78 16.09 -10.16
N PRO A 151 3.98 17.08 -11.04
CA PRO A 151 3.04 17.40 -12.11
C PRO A 151 2.98 16.28 -13.15
N GLY A 152 1.98 16.35 -14.04
CA GLY A 152 1.93 15.54 -15.25
C GLY A 152 2.63 16.23 -16.43
N PRO A 153 2.40 15.75 -17.66
CA PRO A 153 2.97 16.34 -18.88
C PRO A 153 2.58 17.80 -19.11
N ASP A 154 1.46 18.25 -18.53
CA ASP A 154 0.97 19.64 -18.58
C ASP A 154 1.84 20.64 -17.78
N GLY A 155 2.76 20.16 -16.95
CA GLY A 155 3.65 21.00 -16.14
C GLY A 155 2.97 21.74 -14.99
N ILE A 156 1.65 21.59 -14.80
CA ILE A 156 0.89 22.31 -13.77
C ILE A 156 1.18 21.68 -12.40
N HIS A 157 1.98 22.36 -11.60
CA HIS A 157 2.37 21.85 -10.29
C HIS A 157 1.16 21.84 -9.33
N PRO A 158 0.95 20.78 -8.53
CA PRO A 158 -0.19 20.69 -7.59
C PRO A 158 -0.27 21.84 -6.56
N ARG A 159 0.86 22.51 -6.31
CA ARG A 159 0.92 23.72 -5.47
C ARG A 159 0.13 24.88 -6.06
N VAL A 160 0.23 25.11 -7.37
CA VAL A 160 -0.50 26.18 -8.07
C VAL A 160 -2.01 25.94 -7.91
N LEU A 161 -2.45 24.70 -8.14
CA LEU A 161 -3.87 24.34 -8.00
C LEU A 161 -4.42 24.53 -6.59
N ARG A 162 -3.60 24.30 -5.55
CA ARG A 162 -4.03 24.46 -4.16
C ARG A 162 -3.99 25.90 -3.69
N GLU A 163 -2.96 26.66 -4.06
CA GLU A 163 -2.78 28.04 -3.59
C GLU A 163 -3.70 29.03 -4.34
N LEU A 164 -4.09 28.72 -5.58
CA LEU A 164 -5.04 29.49 -6.39
C LEU A 164 -6.41 28.81 -6.51
N CYS A 165 -6.78 28.00 -5.51
CA CYS A 165 -7.94 27.12 -5.61
C CYS A 165 -9.25 27.90 -5.77
N VAL A 166 -9.36 29.10 -5.18
CA VAL A 166 -10.57 29.93 -5.21
C VAL A 166 -10.81 30.44 -6.62
N GLU A 167 -9.75 30.91 -7.28
CA GLU A 167 -9.77 31.54 -8.60
C GLU A 167 -10.00 30.51 -9.71
N ILE A 168 -9.35 29.34 -9.60
CA ILE A 168 -9.43 28.30 -10.65
C ILE A 168 -10.63 27.36 -10.49
N CYS A 169 -11.30 27.36 -9.33
CA CYS A 169 -12.38 26.41 -9.04
C CYS A 169 -13.51 26.52 -10.07
N LYS A 170 -13.99 27.73 -10.34
CA LYS A 170 -15.09 27.95 -11.28
C LYS A 170 -14.73 27.53 -12.72
N PRO A 171 -13.59 27.96 -13.30
CA PRO A 171 -13.15 27.46 -14.60
C PRO A 171 -13.05 25.93 -14.68
N LEU A 172 -12.42 25.29 -13.67
CA LEU A 172 -12.29 23.83 -13.66
C LEU A 172 -13.63 23.13 -13.52
N PHE A 173 -14.55 23.66 -12.70
CA PHE A 173 -15.89 23.12 -12.56
C PHE A 173 -16.64 23.12 -13.90
N LEU A 174 -16.56 24.21 -14.68
CA LEU A 174 -17.19 24.28 -16.01
C LEU A 174 -16.58 23.26 -16.98
N ILE A 175 -15.24 23.13 -17.01
CA ILE A 175 -14.54 22.13 -17.82
C ILE A 175 -14.95 20.71 -17.42
N PHE A 176 -15.07 20.46 -16.13
CA PHE A 176 -15.45 19.15 -15.58
C PHE A 176 -16.88 18.78 -15.97
N GLN A 177 -17.80 19.74 -15.87
CA GLN A 177 -19.20 19.55 -16.22
C GLN A 177 -19.36 19.28 -17.72
N ASP A 178 -18.73 20.12 -18.56
CA ASP A 178 -18.77 19.96 -20.02
C ASP A 178 -18.13 18.65 -20.46
N SER A 179 -16.96 18.31 -19.91
CA SER A 179 -16.29 17.02 -20.18
C SER A 179 -17.16 15.83 -19.82
N PHE A 180 -17.84 15.86 -18.67
CA PHE A 180 -18.71 14.76 -18.24
C PHE A 180 -19.95 14.62 -19.12
N LEU A 181 -20.63 15.72 -19.45
CA LEU A 181 -21.87 15.72 -20.23
C LEU A 181 -21.65 15.39 -21.71
N SER A 182 -20.57 15.91 -22.30
CA SER A 182 -20.21 15.61 -23.70
C SER A 182 -19.52 14.26 -23.87
N GLY A 183 -18.99 13.69 -22.78
CA GLY A 183 -18.08 12.54 -22.81
C GLY A 183 -16.68 12.85 -23.33
N ILE A 184 -16.37 14.11 -23.70
CA ILE A 184 -15.07 14.49 -24.25
C ILE A 184 -14.06 14.69 -23.13
N VAL A 185 -12.97 13.94 -23.16
CA VAL A 185 -11.85 14.11 -22.22
C VAL A 185 -10.82 15.08 -22.81
N PRO A 186 -10.28 16.04 -22.05
CA PRO A 186 -9.16 16.87 -22.50
C PRO A 186 -7.92 16.03 -22.88
N GLU A 187 -7.24 16.40 -23.97
CA GLU A 187 -6.09 15.66 -24.49
C GLU A 187 -4.94 15.55 -23.46
N ASP A 188 -4.70 16.61 -22.69
CA ASP A 188 -3.66 16.64 -21.65
C ASP A 188 -3.90 15.60 -20.55
N TRP A 189 -5.13 15.14 -20.35
CA TRP A 189 -5.48 14.12 -19.36
C TRP A 189 -5.27 12.69 -19.89
N ARG A 190 -5.11 12.55 -21.22
CA ARG A 190 -4.80 11.30 -21.92
C ARG A 190 -3.31 11.03 -22.09
N LYS A 191 -2.45 12.02 -21.81
CA LYS A 191 -0.98 11.90 -21.84
C LYS A 191 -0.41 11.50 -20.47
N ALA A 192 0.63 10.68 -20.46
CA ALA A 192 1.33 10.27 -19.23
C ALA A 192 2.85 10.28 -19.36
N ASP A 193 3.51 10.88 -18.36
CA ASP A 193 4.95 10.71 -18.13
C ASP A 193 5.15 9.53 -17.17
N VAL A 194 5.78 8.45 -17.65
CA VAL A 194 5.97 7.21 -16.91
C VAL A 194 7.32 7.23 -16.20
N ILE A 195 7.27 7.11 -14.87
CA ILE A 195 8.45 7.01 -14.02
C ILE A 195 8.69 5.53 -13.67
N PRO A 196 9.80 4.93 -14.14
CA PRO A 196 10.13 3.55 -13.82
C PRO A 196 10.56 3.43 -12.35
N ILE A 197 9.88 2.56 -11.59
CA ILE A 197 10.23 2.27 -10.19
C ILE A 197 10.71 0.83 -10.07
N PHE A 198 11.96 0.65 -9.64
CA PHE A 198 12.52 -0.68 -9.39
C PHE A 198 11.71 -1.43 -8.32
N LYS A 199 11.23 -2.63 -8.64
CA LYS A 199 10.41 -3.48 -7.78
C LYS A 199 11.25 -4.49 -6.98
N LYS A 200 11.91 -5.44 -7.65
CA LYS A 200 12.73 -6.53 -7.08
C LYS A 200 13.53 -7.24 -8.18
N GLY A 201 14.50 -8.08 -7.82
CA GLY A 201 15.28 -8.87 -8.78
C GLY A 201 16.54 -8.16 -9.26
N LEU A 202 16.99 -8.47 -10.47
CA LEU A 202 18.17 -7.87 -11.10
C LEU A 202 17.83 -6.49 -11.68
N LYS A 203 18.60 -5.47 -11.34
CA LYS A 203 18.33 -4.06 -11.73
C LYS A 203 18.50 -3.79 -13.24
N PHE A 204 19.28 -4.61 -13.95
CA PHE A 204 19.49 -4.40 -15.38
C PHE A 204 18.38 -5.01 -16.25
N VAL A 205 17.36 -5.65 -15.65
CA VAL A 205 16.25 -6.27 -16.38
C VAL A 205 15.06 -5.31 -16.39
N PRO A 206 14.58 -4.83 -17.56
CA PRO A 206 13.42 -3.92 -17.66
C PRO A 206 12.16 -4.44 -16.95
N GLY A 207 11.92 -5.75 -17.00
CA GLY A 207 10.76 -6.39 -16.35
C GLY A 207 10.69 -6.31 -14.83
N ASN A 208 11.78 -5.90 -14.19
CA ASN A 208 11.86 -5.68 -12.76
C ASN A 208 11.47 -4.25 -12.33
N TYR A 209 11.05 -3.40 -13.27
CA TYR A 209 10.53 -2.06 -13.01
C TYR A 209 8.99 -2.01 -13.15
N ARG A 210 8.38 -1.09 -12.42
CA ARG A 210 6.95 -0.75 -12.52
C ARG A 210 6.77 0.59 -13.23
N PRO A 211 5.86 0.70 -14.20
CA PRO A 211 5.52 1.97 -14.82
C PRO A 211 4.59 2.77 -13.91
N VAL A 212 5.02 3.90 -13.35
CA VAL A 212 4.13 4.81 -12.62
C VAL A 212 3.81 6.03 -13.47
N SER A 213 2.54 6.17 -13.86
CA SER A 213 2.05 7.25 -14.71
C SER A 213 1.81 8.52 -13.90
N LEU A 214 2.52 9.59 -14.28
CA LEU A 214 2.20 10.96 -13.92
C LEU A 214 1.26 11.52 -14.99
N THR A 215 0.04 11.86 -14.59
CA THR A 215 -0.99 12.46 -15.45
C THR A 215 -1.40 13.82 -14.88
N SER A 216 -2.14 14.61 -15.67
CA SER A 216 -2.62 15.93 -15.26
C SER A 216 -3.23 15.93 -13.87
N VAL A 217 -2.82 16.89 -13.03
CA VAL A 217 -3.33 16.99 -11.66
C VAL A 217 -4.79 17.45 -11.67
N ALA A 218 -5.17 18.31 -12.61
CA ALA A 218 -6.57 18.70 -12.81
C ALA A 218 -7.42 17.49 -13.22
N GLY A 219 -6.94 16.66 -14.16
CA GLY A 219 -7.58 15.39 -14.51
C GLY A 219 -7.75 14.47 -13.30
N LYS A 220 -6.73 14.36 -12.42
CA LYS A 220 -6.83 13.58 -11.17
C LYS A 220 -7.84 14.14 -10.17
N VAL A 221 -8.08 15.46 -10.17
CA VAL A 221 -9.13 16.06 -9.34
C VAL A 221 -10.50 15.58 -9.85
N PHE A 222 -10.72 15.63 -11.17
CA PHE A 222 -11.96 15.12 -11.78
C PHE A 222 -12.15 13.61 -11.55
N GLU A 223 -11.13 12.80 -11.85
CA GLU A 223 -11.14 11.37 -11.55
C GLU A 223 -11.45 11.11 -10.06
N GLY A 224 -10.95 11.96 -9.17
CA GLY A 224 -11.21 11.89 -7.74
C GLY A 224 -12.64 12.21 -7.33
N LEU A 225 -13.36 13.03 -8.08
CA LEU A 225 -14.80 13.28 -7.91
C LEU A 225 -15.61 12.10 -8.46
N LEU A 226 -15.29 11.65 -9.68
CA LEU A 226 -15.96 10.52 -10.32
C LEU A 226 -15.78 9.23 -9.52
N ARG A 227 -14.58 9.00 -8.96
CA ARG A 227 -14.33 7.87 -8.06
C ARG A 227 -15.25 7.90 -6.83
N ASP A 228 -15.41 9.05 -6.19
CA ASP A 228 -16.24 9.15 -4.98
C ASP A 228 -17.70 8.84 -5.29
N ASN A 229 -18.17 9.31 -6.44
CA ASN A 229 -19.48 9.01 -6.98
C ASN A 229 -19.68 7.49 -7.25
N ILE A 230 -18.73 6.84 -7.94
CA ILE A 230 -18.75 5.39 -8.18
C ILE A 230 -18.68 4.60 -6.84
N GLN A 231 -17.90 5.07 -5.86
CA GLN A 231 -17.82 4.44 -4.55
C GLN A 231 -19.14 4.51 -3.78
N GLU A 232 -19.85 5.65 -3.87
CA GLU A 232 -21.17 5.81 -3.27
C GLU A 232 -22.18 4.85 -3.91
N PHE A 233 -22.20 4.78 -5.24
CA PHE A 233 -22.99 3.81 -6.00
C PHE A 233 -22.74 2.36 -5.55
N ILE A 234 -21.47 1.94 -5.49
CA ILE A 234 -21.09 0.60 -5.06
C ILE A 234 -21.57 0.31 -3.64
N GLY A 235 -21.42 1.26 -2.71
CA GLY A 235 -21.84 1.08 -1.32
C GLY A 235 -23.36 1.06 -1.16
N ARG A 236 -24.08 1.90 -1.90
CA ARG A 236 -25.55 2.01 -1.85
C ARG A 236 -26.24 0.75 -2.37
N TYR A 237 -25.71 0.15 -3.43
CA TYR A 237 -26.32 -1.01 -4.09
C TYR A 237 -25.57 -2.33 -3.84
N ASN A 238 -24.57 -2.34 -2.95
CA ASN A 238 -23.73 -3.51 -2.64
C ASN A 238 -23.20 -4.21 -3.91
N VAL A 239 -22.70 -3.42 -4.87
CA VAL A 239 -22.34 -3.90 -6.21
C VAL A 239 -21.15 -4.85 -6.16
N ILE A 240 -20.15 -4.54 -5.35
CA ILE A 240 -18.94 -5.35 -5.22
C ILE A 240 -19.14 -6.46 -4.19
N GLY A 241 -18.78 -7.68 -4.57
CA GLY A 241 -18.87 -8.87 -3.73
C GLY A 241 -18.17 -8.73 -2.38
N LYS A 242 -18.73 -9.39 -1.37
CA LYS A 242 -18.26 -9.29 0.01
C LYS A 242 -16.85 -9.84 0.26
N ASN A 243 -16.21 -10.52 -0.70
CA ASN A 243 -14.87 -11.11 -0.53
C ASN A 243 -13.73 -10.20 -1.04
N GLN A 244 -14.06 -9.11 -1.73
CA GLN A 244 -13.09 -8.10 -2.16
C GLN A 244 -12.73 -7.14 -1.02
N HIS A 245 -11.45 -7.04 -0.68
CA HIS A 245 -10.92 -6.11 0.33
C HIS A 245 -10.06 -4.99 -0.23
N GLY A 246 -9.52 -5.15 -1.45
CA GLY A 246 -8.64 -4.18 -2.08
C GLY A 246 -9.40 -2.91 -2.44
N PHE A 247 -8.87 -1.74 -2.08
CA PHE A 247 -9.46 -0.42 -2.39
C PHE A 247 -10.90 -0.19 -1.91
N MET A 248 -11.40 -1.00 -0.98
CA MET A 248 -12.75 -0.87 -0.42
C MET A 248 -12.73 -0.12 0.92
N LYS A 249 -13.75 0.69 1.19
CA LYS A 249 -13.94 1.30 2.51
C LYS A 249 -14.14 0.19 3.56
N HIS A 250 -13.73 0.46 4.80
CA HIS A 250 -13.88 -0.46 5.95
C HIS A 250 -13.14 -1.81 5.84
N ARG A 251 -12.31 -1.98 4.82
CA ARG A 251 -11.56 -3.21 4.54
C ARG A 251 -10.08 -2.89 4.37
N SER A 252 -9.24 -3.86 4.71
CA SER A 252 -7.78 -3.71 4.71
C SER A 252 -7.10 -5.07 4.55
N CYS A 253 -5.78 -5.06 4.33
CA CYS A 253 -4.98 -6.28 4.32
C CYS A 253 -5.14 -7.08 5.62
N GLN A 254 -5.23 -6.38 6.76
CA GLN A 254 -5.42 -7.02 8.06
C GLN A 254 -6.76 -7.74 8.17
N THR A 255 -7.85 -7.10 7.75
CA THR A 255 -9.19 -7.73 7.80
C THR A 255 -9.25 -8.94 6.86
N ASN A 256 -8.63 -8.85 5.67
CA ASN A 256 -8.57 -9.94 4.71
C ASN A 256 -7.86 -11.16 5.31
N LEU A 257 -6.65 -10.95 5.85
CA LEU A 257 -5.86 -12.00 6.49
C LEU A 257 -6.58 -12.63 7.69
N ILE A 258 -7.11 -11.81 8.61
CA ILE A 258 -7.79 -12.31 9.81
C ILE A 258 -8.97 -13.19 9.44
N THR A 259 -9.82 -12.75 8.51
CA THR A 259 -11.04 -13.48 8.20
C THR A 259 -10.76 -14.75 7.40
N PHE A 260 -9.90 -14.69 6.38
CA PHE A 260 -9.58 -15.89 5.59
C PHE A 260 -8.94 -16.99 6.44
N TYR A 261 -7.91 -16.62 7.22
CA TYR A 261 -7.19 -17.59 8.03
C TYR A 261 -7.91 -17.98 9.33
N GLU A 262 -9.03 -17.32 9.68
CA GLU A 262 -9.88 -17.81 10.76
C GLU A 262 -10.42 -19.20 10.42
N GLU A 263 -10.91 -19.38 9.19
CA GLU A 263 -11.43 -20.66 8.72
C GLU A 263 -10.32 -21.69 8.61
N VAL A 264 -9.20 -21.32 7.97
CA VAL A 264 -8.03 -22.20 7.82
C VAL A 264 -7.52 -22.68 9.18
N SER A 265 -7.28 -21.77 10.11
CA SER A 265 -6.74 -22.13 11.43
C SER A 265 -7.74 -22.90 12.30
N ARG A 266 -9.06 -22.68 12.12
CA ARG A 266 -10.10 -23.47 12.78
C ARG A 266 -10.11 -24.91 12.27
N SER A 267 -10.03 -25.12 10.96
CA SER A 267 -10.02 -26.48 10.38
C SER A 267 -8.78 -27.26 10.81
N ILE A 268 -7.61 -26.62 10.85
CA ILE A 268 -6.37 -27.23 11.36
C ILE A 268 -6.50 -27.59 12.84
N ASP A 269 -7.13 -26.74 13.66
CA ASP A 269 -7.39 -27.00 15.08
C ASP A 269 -8.27 -28.23 15.32
N GLN A 270 -9.17 -28.50 14.37
CA GLN A 270 -10.02 -29.69 14.33
C GLN A 270 -9.30 -30.93 13.76
N GLY A 271 -8.02 -30.81 13.40
CA GLY A 271 -7.23 -31.89 12.83
C GLY A 271 -7.52 -32.19 11.35
N VAL A 272 -8.17 -31.25 10.66
CA VAL A 272 -8.52 -31.36 9.23
C VAL A 272 -7.51 -30.63 8.36
N ALA A 273 -7.17 -31.22 7.21
CA ALA A 273 -6.26 -30.62 6.25
C ALA A 273 -6.96 -29.50 5.45
N VAL A 274 -6.18 -28.52 5.00
CA VAL A 274 -6.65 -27.40 4.17
C VAL A 274 -5.62 -27.13 3.10
N ASP A 275 -6.07 -26.95 1.86
CA ASP A 275 -5.23 -26.44 0.79
C ASP A 275 -5.59 -24.99 0.49
N VAL A 276 -4.56 -24.16 0.36
CA VAL A 276 -4.69 -22.75 -0.03
C VAL A 276 -3.94 -22.53 -1.33
N ILE A 277 -4.63 -22.04 -2.35
CA ILE A 277 -4.05 -21.69 -3.63
C ILE A 277 -3.96 -20.17 -3.74
N TYR A 278 -2.75 -19.69 -4.04
CA TYR A 278 -2.46 -18.30 -4.35
C TYR A 278 -2.42 -18.13 -5.86
N LEU A 279 -3.12 -17.11 -6.35
CA LEU A 279 -3.22 -16.77 -7.77
C LEU A 279 -2.63 -15.36 -8.00
N ASP A 280 -1.77 -15.22 -9.02
CA ASP A 280 -1.16 -13.95 -9.42
C ASP A 280 -1.54 -13.67 -10.88
N PHE A 281 -2.18 -12.54 -11.16
CA PHE A 281 -2.41 -12.12 -12.54
C PHE A 281 -1.13 -11.56 -13.16
N ALA A 282 -0.84 -11.96 -14.39
CA ALA A 282 0.26 -11.41 -15.16
C ALA A 282 -0.05 -9.96 -15.57
N LYS A 283 0.64 -9.02 -14.92
CA LYS A 283 0.57 -7.57 -15.23
C LYS A 283 -0.87 -7.02 -15.20
N ALA A 284 -1.63 -7.42 -14.18
CA ALA A 284 -3.09 -7.23 -14.09
C ALA A 284 -3.62 -5.85 -14.53
N PHE A 285 -3.00 -4.77 -14.03
CA PHE A 285 -3.44 -3.41 -14.34
C PHE A 285 -3.13 -3.00 -15.80
N ASP A 286 -2.07 -3.55 -16.39
CA ASP A 286 -1.61 -3.19 -17.73
C ASP A 286 -2.37 -3.99 -18.82
N THR A 287 -3.02 -5.09 -18.45
CA THR A 287 -3.63 -6.05 -19.39
C THR A 287 -5.16 -5.99 -19.47
N VAL A 288 -5.84 -5.14 -18.69
CA VAL A 288 -7.31 -5.02 -18.73
C VAL A 288 -7.80 -4.63 -20.14
N PRO A 289 -8.57 -5.46 -20.85
CA PRO A 289 -9.10 -5.12 -22.16
C PRO A 289 -10.20 -4.05 -22.05
N HIS A 290 -10.11 -2.98 -22.84
CA HIS A 290 -10.99 -1.81 -22.70
C HIS A 290 -12.46 -2.10 -23.04
N LYS A 291 -12.75 -2.85 -24.12
CA LYS A 291 -14.15 -3.15 -24.51
C LYS A 291 -14.80 -4.07 -23.49
N ARG A 292 -14.10 -5.12 -23.04
CA ARG A 292 -14.56 -5.99 -21.93
C ARG A 292 -14.74 -5.24 -20.62
N LEU A 293 -13.88 -4.27 -20.32
CA LEU A 293 -14.06 -3.41 -19.15
C LEU A 293 -15.39 -2.66 -19.25
N LEU A 294 -15.64 -1.94 -20.35
CA LEU A 294 -16.89 -1.20 -20.56
C LEU A 294 -18.13 -2.10 -20.48
N LEU A 295 -18.06 -3.31 -21.03
CA LEU A 295 -19.14 -4.30 -20.88
C LEU A 295 -19.42 -4.63 -19.42
N LYS A 296 -18.38 -4.85 -18.61
CA LYS A 296 -18.55 -5.13 -17.18
C LYS A 296 -19.05 -3.92 -16.42
N LEU A 297 -18.62 -2.69 -16.76
CA LEU A 297 -19.12 -1.48 -16.11
C LEU A 297 -20.64 -1.34 -16.31
N ARG A 298 -21.12 -1.48 -17.56
CA ARG A 298 -22.56 -1.47 -17.87
C ARG A 298 -23.30 -2.62 -17.16
N LYS A 299 -22.75 -3.83 -17.15
CA LYS A 299 -23.33 -4.99 -16.43
C LYS A 299 -23.44 -4.77 -14.91
N ASN A 300 -22.50 -4.04 -14.32
CA ASN A 300 -22.54 -3.66 -12.90
C ASN A 300 -23.52 -2.50 -12.62
N GLY A 301 -24.18 -1.94 -13.65
CA GLY A 301 -25.23 -0.94 -13.53
C GLY A 301 -24.75 0.52 -13.54
N LEU A 302 -23.53 0.80 -14.02
CA LEU A 302 -23.08 2.18 -14.22
C LEU A 302 -23.86 2.83 -15.38
N ASP A 303 -24.19 4.11 -15.24
CA ASP A 303 -24.91 4.87 -16.27
C ASP A 303 -24.07 5.13 -17.52
N GLU A 304 -24.74 5.46 -18.63
CA GLU A 304 -24.08 5.60 -19.93
C GLU A 304 -23.17 6.84 -20.00
N ASN A 305 -23.45 7.93 -19.28
CA ASN A 305 -22.56 9.10 -19.26
C ASN A 305 -21.24 8.73 -18.58
N THR A 306 -21.29 8.03 -17.44
CA THR A 306 -20.11 7.51 -16.76
C THR A 306 -19.33 6.54 -17.66
N CYS A 307 -20.02 5.61 -18.32
CA CYS A 307 -19.38 4.64 -19.22
C CYS A 307 -18.72 5.33 -20.43
N SER A 308 -19.42 6.27 -21.07
CA SER A 308 -18.94 7.06 -22.21
C SER A 308 -17.71 7.89 -21.84
N TRP A 309 -17.73 8.55 -20.67
CA TRP A 309 -16.56 9.30 -20.20
C TRP A 309 -15.35 8.38 -19.95
N ILE A 310 -15.57 7.20 -19.34
CA ILE A 310 -14.49 6.23 -19.10
C ILE A 310 -13.94 5.66 -20.42
N GLU A 311 -14.81 5.40 -21.40
CA GLU A 311 -14.40 4.97 -22.75
C GLU A 311 -13.46 6.00 -23.38
N ASN A 312 -13.85 7.28 -23.39
CA ASN A 312 -13.04 8.37 -23.93
C ASN A 312 -11.80 8.69 -23.08
N TRP A 313 -11.82 8.36 -21.79
CA TRP A 313 -10.66 8.46 -20.91
C TRP A 313 -9.60 7.38 -21.21
N LEU A 314 -10.02 6.20 -21.65
CA LEU A 314 -9.16 5.07 -22.05
C LEU A 314 -8.68 5.17 -23.51
N LYS A 315 -9.51 5.73 -24.39
CA LYS A 315 -9.26 5.88 -25.82
C LYS A 315 -8.11 6.86 -26.11
N ASP A 316 -7.33 6.58 -27.16
CA ASP A 316 -6.27 7.45 -27.71
C ASP A 316 -5.28 7.97 -26.65
N ARG A 317 -5.03 7.18 -25.61
CA ARG A 317 -4.03 7.47 -24.60
C ARG A 317 -2.63 7.20 -25.12
N VAL A 318 -1.69 8.05 -24.70
CA VAL A 318 -0.27 7.88 -25.00
C VAL A 318 0.57 8.02 -23.73
N GLN A 319 1.68 7.31 -23.70
CA GLN A 319 2.67 7.36 -22.63
C GLN A 319 4.08 7.54 -23.18
N ARG A 320 4.98 8.08 -22.36
CA ARG A 320 6.43 8.06 -22.59
C ARG A 320 7.17 7.86 -21.28
N VAL A 321 8.34 7.23 -21.30
CA VAL A 321 9.19 7.05 -20.12
C VAL A 321 10.08 8.27 -19.92
N VAL A 322 10.25 8.68 -18.67
CA VAL A 322 11.13 9.80 -18.29
C VAL A 322 12.24 9.30 -17.36
N ILE A 323 13.50 9.53 -17.76
CA ILE A 323 14.70 9.19 -16.98
C ILE A 323 15.58 10.44 -16.90
N ASN A 324 15.80 10.95 -15.69
CA ASN A 324 16.67 12.10 -15.42
C ASN A 324 16.39 13.37 -16.27
N GLY A 325 15.17 13.53 -16.78
CA GLY A 325 14.78 14.65 -17.65
C GLY A 325 14.83 14.33 -19.15
N THR A 326 15.33 13.15 -19.51
CA THR A 326 15.30 12.60 -20.88
C THR A 326 14.00 11.85 -21.11
N PHE A 327 13.42 12.01 -22.30
CA PHE A 327 12.13 11.47 -22.68
C PHE A 327 12.29 10.41 -23.78
N SER A 328 11.57 9.29 -23.64
CA SER A 328 11.36 8.39 -24.77
C SER A 328 10.35 8.97 -25.77
N ARG A 329 10.19 8.30 -26.90
CA ARG A 329 9.06 8.51 -27.80
C ARG A 329 7.71 8.28 -27.10
N TRP A 330 6.66 8.89 -27.66
CA TRP A 330 5.28 8.60 -27.28
C TRP A 330 4.84 7.26 -27.84
N THR A 331 4.17 6.46 -27.02
CA THR A 331 3.63 5.15 -27.40
C THR A 331 2.16 5.05 -27.00
N PRO A 332 1.29 4.52 -27.86
CA PRO A 332 -0.12 4.29 -27.53
C PRO A 332 -0.30 3.30 -26.37
N VAL A 333 -1.30 3.57 -25.53
CA VAL A 333 -1.75 2.66 -24.45
C VAL A 333 -3.01 1.95 -24.93
N VAL A 334 -2.83 0.70 -25.38
CA VAL A 334 -3.90 -0.08 -26.07
C VAL A 334 -4.68 -1.02 -25.15
N SER A 335 -4.23 -1.21 -23.92
CA SER A 335 -4.94 -1.95 -22.87
C SER A 335 -4.55 -1.44 -21.49
N GLY A 336 -5.28 -1.91 -20.48
CA GLY A 336 -5.01 -1.63 -19.08
C GLY A 336 -5.71 -0.39 -18.55
N VAL A 337 -5.67 -0.28 -17.23
CA VAL A 337 -6.03 0.93 -16.49
C VAL A 337 -4.73 1.58 -15.98
N PRO A 338 -4.46 2.86 -16.30
CA PRO A 338 -3.17 3.50 -16.01
C PRO A 338 -2.74 3.38 -14.54
N GLN A 339 -1.56 2.80 -14.29
CA GLN A 339 -0.97 2.72 -12.96
C GLN A 339 -0.62 4.13 -12.45
N GLY A 340 -1.37 4.62 -11.46
CA GLY A 340 -1.21 5.99 -10.93
C GLY A 340 -2.39 6.92 -11.25
N SER A 341 -3.38 6.44 -12.01
CA SER A 341 -4.72 7.03 -12.08
C SER A 341 -5.46 6.91 -10.73
N VAL A 342 -6.49 7.73 -10.55
CA VAL A 342 -7.31 7.77 -9.34
C VAL A 342 -8.49 6.79 -9.45
N ILE A 343 -9.08 6.63 -10.65
CA ILE A 343 -10.18 5.69 -10.88
C ILE A 343 -9.72 4.27 -11.27
N GLY A 344 -8.51 4.08 -11.78
CA GLY A 344 -8.03 2.77 -12.23
C GLY A 344 -8.24 1.61 -11.24
N PRO A 345 -7.93 1.78 -9.93
CA PRO A 345 -8.17 0.74 -8.93
C PRO A 345 -9.64 0.32 -8.78
N ILE A 346 -10.59 1.26 -8.84
CA ILE A 346 -12.02 0.93 -8.69
C ILE A 346 -12.59 0.30 -9.96
N LEU A 347 -12.09 0.71 -11.13
CA LEU A 347 -12.42 0.07 -12.41
C LEU A 347 -11.92 -1.37 -12.44
N PHE A 348 -10.71 -1.62 -11.93
CA PHE A 348 -10.18 -2.98 -11.81
C PHE A 348 -11.06 -3.86 -10.91
N ASN A 349 -11.48 -3.35 -9.74
CA ASN A 349 -12.38 -4.10 -8.85
C ASN A 349 -13.72 -4.43 -9.52
N LEU A 350 -14.34 -3.47 -10.22
CA LEU A 350 -15.59 -3.71 -10.97
C LEU A 350 -15.39 -4.74 -12.09
N PHE A 351 -14.22 -4.74 -12.70
CA PHE A 351 -13.86 -5.69 -13.74
C PHE A 351 -13.69 -7.12 -13.22
N ILE A 352 -13.14 -7.32 -12.02
CA ILE A 352 -12.98 -8.66 -11.44
C ILE A 352 -14.15 -9.09 -10.56
N ASN A 353 -15.23 -8.30 -10.50
CA ASN A 353 -16.33 -8.53 -9.56
C ASN A 353 -17.04 -9.87 -9.76
N ASP A 354 -17.03 -10.42 -10.98
CA ASP A 354 -17.62 -11.72 -11.31
C ASP A 354 -16.61 -12.89 -11.29
N LEU A 355 -15.39 -12.66 -10.77
CA LEU A 355 -14.33 -13.68 -10.67
C LEU A 355 -14.75 -14.87 -9.80
N GLU A 356 -15.58 -14.64 -8.80
CA GLU A 356 -15.98 -15.63 -7.80
C GLU A 356 -17.26 -16.39 -8.18
N ILE A 357 -17.90 -16.07 -9.31
CA ILE A 357 -19.15 -16.71 -9.71
C ILE A 357 -18.88 -18.19 -10.02
N GLY A 358 -19.59 -19.07 -9.33
CA GLY A 358 -19.50 -20.52 -9.50
C GLY A 358 -18.40 -21.18 -8.68
N ILE A 359 -17.65 -20.43 -7.86
CA ILE A 359 -16.61 -20.96 -6.99
C ILE A 359 -17.21 -21.43 -5.67
N GLU A 360 -16.95 -22.69 -5.30
CA GLU A 360 -17.43 -23.27 -4.03
C GLU A 360 -16.46 -23.04 -2.87
N SER A 361 -15.16 -22.99 -3.16
CA SER A 361 -14.11 -22.78 -2.17
C SER A 361 -14.20 -21.40 -1.52
N HIS A 362 -13.60 -21.28 -0.32
CA HIS A 362 -13.51 -20.00 0.36
C HIS A 362 -12.58 -19.06 -0.42
N VAL A 363 -13.13 -18.00 -1.02
CA VAL A 363 -12.37 -17.03 -1.82
C VAL A 363 -12.06 -15.78 -1.01
N SER A 364 -10.87 -15.24 -1.19
CA SER A 364 -10.50 -13.94 -0.64
C SER A 364 -9.67 -13.15 -1.64
N VAL A 365 -10.12 -11.93 -1.92
CA VAL A 365 -9.55 -11.07 -2.96
C VAL A 365 -9.07 -9.75 -2.35
N PHE A 366 -7.89 -9.30 -2.77
CA PHE A 366 -7.39 -7.96 -2.51
C PHE A 366 -6.83 -7.37 -3.80
N ALA A 367 -7.70 -6.70 -4.57
CA ALA A 367 -7.40 -6.28 -5.93
C ALA A 367 -6.92 -7.48 -6.78
N ASP A 368 -5.70 -7.47 -7.30
CA ASP A 368 -5.13 -8.53 -8.13
C ASP A 368 -4.69 -9.77 -7.33
N ASP A 369 -4.41 -9.64 -6.03
CA ASP A 369 -4.05 -10.77 -5.17
C ASP A 369 -5.31 -11.58 -4.83
N THR A 370 -5.42 -12.81 -5.35
CA THR A 370 -6.55 -13.72 -5.09
C THR A 370 -6.06 -15.00 -4.44
N LYS A 371 -6.82 -15.53 -3.47
CA LYS A 371 -6.57 -16.84 -2.88
C LYS A 371 -7.85 -17.64 -2.66
N LEU A 372 -7.72 -18.95 -2.85
CA LEU A 372 -8.74 -19.96 -2.57
C LEU A 372 -8.32 -20.79 -1.38
N GLY A 373 -9.25 -21.13 -0.50
CA GLY A 373 -9.05 -22.09 0.59
C GLY A 373 -10.12 -23.16 0.57
N LYS A 374 -9.72 -24.43 0.62
CA LYS A 374 -10.63 -25.57 0.71
C LYS A 374 -10.16 -26.55 1.78
N VAL A 375 -11.10 -27.04 2.57
CA VAL A 375 -10.88 -28.15 3.50
C VAL A 375 -10.76 -29.44 2.68
N ILE A 376 -9.72 -30.23 2.94
CA ILE A 376 -9.45 -31.47 2.21
C ILE A 376 -9.59 -32.65 3.17
N GLN A 377 -10.68 -33.40 3.04
CA GLN A 377 -10.96 -34.62 3.81
C GLN A 377 -10.99 -35.87 2.92
N CYS A 378 -11.41 -35.72 1.67
CA CYS A 378 -11.49 -36.79 0.68
C CYS A 378 -11.06 -36.32 -0.72
N GLU A 379 -10.95 -37.25 -1.67
CA GLU A 379 -10.58 -36.93 -3.05
C GLU A 379 -11.62 -36.05 -3.77
N GLN A 380 -12.88 -36.12 -3.36
CA GLN A 380 -13.94 -35.25 -3.87
C GLN A 380 -13.64 -33.77 -3.55
N ASP A 381 -13.03 -33.47 -2.40
CA ASP A 381 -12.66 -32.10 -2.03
C ASP A 381 -11.54 -31.56 -2.92
N VAL A 382 -10.56 -32.41 -3.24
CA VAL A 382 -9.47 -32.10 -4.19
C VAL A 382 -10.06 -31.82 -5.57
N THR A 383 -10.99 -32.67 -6.01
CA THR A 383 -11.67 -32.52 -7.31
C THR A 383 -12.51 -31.24 -7.37
N SER A 384 -13.20 -30.89 -6.28
CA SER A 384 -13.97 -29.64 -6.16
C SER A 384 -13.04 -28.41 -6.24
N LEU A 385 -11.90 -28.43 -5.54
CA LEU A 385 -10.93 -27.33 -5.62
C LEU A 385 -10.26 -27.22 -7.01
N GLN A 386 -10.00 -28.35 -7.68
CA GLN A 386 -9.53 -28.35 -9.07
C GLN A 386 -10.60 -27.76 -10.02
N ARG A 387 -11.87 -28.12 -9.85
CA ARG A 387 -12.97 -27.54 -10.63
C ARG A 387 -13.06 -26.02 -10.46
N ASP A 388 -12.87 -25.51 -9.25
CA ASP A 388 -12.80 -24.08 -9.00
C ASP A 388 -11.64 -23.41 -9.76
N LEU A 389 -10.48 -24.06 -9.86
CA LEU A 389 -9.36 -23.59 -10.68
C LEU A 389 -9.68 -23.59 -12.17
N ASP A 390 -10.39 -24.62 -12.66
CA ASP A 390 -10.79 -24.71 -14.06
C ASP A 390 -11.76 -23.57 -14.43
N ILE A 391 -12.73 -23.27 -13.55
CA ILE A 391 -13.64 -22.13 -13.69
C ILE A 391 -12.86 -20.81 -13.78
N LEU A 392 -11.84 -20.63 -12.94
CA LEU A 392 -10.99 -19.44 -12.97
C LEU A 392 -10.11 -19.38 -14.23
N GLY A 393 -9.62 -20.53 -14.70
CA GLY A 393 -8.90 -20.66 -15.97
C GLY A 393 -9.76 -20.22 -17.16
N ASP A 394 -11.00 -20.71 -17.23
CA ASP A 394 -11.97 -20.32 -18.25
C ASP A 394 -12.36 -18.84 -18.17
N TRP A 395 -12.57 -18.33 -16.96
CA TRP A 395 -12.81 -16.90 -16.72
C TRP A 395 -11.63 -16.06 -17.25
N ALA A 396 -10.39 -16.47 -16.94
CA ALA A 396 -9.17 -15.79 -17.38
C ALA A 396 -9.04 -15.78 -18.91
N LEU A 397 -9.38 -16.88 -19.57
CA LEU A 397 -9.39 -16.97 -21.04
C LEU A 397 -10.46 -16.05 -21.65
N LYS A 398 -11.70 -16.11 -21.15
CA LYS A 398 -12.83 -15.31 -21.64
C LYS A 398 -12.58 -13.81 -21.51
N TRP A 399 -12.06 -13.40 -20.35
CA TRP A 399 -11.81 -11.99 -20.03
C TRP A 399 -10.41 -11.51 -20.37
N GLN A 400 -9.59 -12.35 -21.02
CA GLN A 400 -8.20 -12.08 -21.43
C GLN A 400 -7.27 -11.65 -20.27
N MET A 401 -7.51 -12.16 -19.06
CA MET A 401 -6.71 -11.92 -17.87
C MET A 401 -5.82 -13.11 -17.56
N ARG A 402 -4.61 -13.11 -18.11
CA ARG A 402 -3.70 -14.24 -17.92
C ARG A 402 -3.18 -14.33 -16.49
N PHE A 403 -3.13 -15.55 -15.94
CA PHE A 403 -2.39 -15.82 -14.72
C PHE A 403 -0.88 -15.92 -14.99
N ASN A 404 -0.08 -15.57 -13.98
CA ASN A 404 1.34 -15.81 -13.91
C ASN A 404 1.57 -17.16 -13.23
N LEU A 405 1.55 -18.23 -14.03
CA LEU A 405 1.57 -19.61 -13.53
C LEU A 405 2.79 -19.91 -12.63
N ASP A 406 3.96 -19.32 -12.94
CA ASP A 406 5.17 -19.48 -12.12
C ASP A 406 5.04 -18.94 -10.69
N LYS A 407 4.14 -17.97 -10.48
CA LYS A 407 3.86 -17.39 -9.17
C LYS A 407 2.58 -17.90 -8.54
N CYS A 408 1.72 -18.57 -9.30
CA CYS A 408 0.63 -19.31 -8.71
C CYS A 408 1.21 -20.48 -7.90
N LYS A 409 0.78 -20.63 -6.65
CA LYS A 409 1.33 -21.61 -5.72
C LYS A 409 0.23 -22.25 -4.90
N VAL A 410 0.42 -23.52 -4.55
CA VAL A 410 -0.38 -24.20 -3.54
C VAL A 410 0.43 -24.31 -2.24
N MET A 411 -0.24 -24.06 -1.12
CA MET A 411 0.27 -24.28 0.22
C MET A 411 -0.65 -25.23 0.98
N HIS A 412 -0.06 -26.33 1.43
CA HIS A 412 -0.76 -27.43 2.10
C HIS A 412 -0.67 -27.27 3.62
N PHE A 413 -1.81 -27.25 4.30
CA PHE A 413 -1.91 -27.15 5.75
C PHE A 413 -2.50 -28.40 6.39
N GLY A 414 -2.11 -28.64 7.63
CA GLY A 414 -2.58 -29.77 8.44
C GLY A 414 -1.64 -30.97 8.37
N VAL A 415 -1.56 -31.72 9.47
CA VAL A 415 -0.62 -32.86 9.61
C VAL A 415 -1.02 -34.04 8.72
N LYS A 416 -2.32 -34.21 8.46
CA LYS A 416 -2.88 -35.30 7.64
C LYS A 416 -3.02 -34.95 6.16
N ASN A 417 -2.40 -33.85 5.71
CA ASN A 417 -2.56 -33.38 4.34
C ASN A 417 -1.78 -34.27 3.36
N THR A 418 -2.45 -34.75 2.32
CA THR A 418 -1.91 -35.66 1.29
C THR A 418 -1.10 -34.95 0.21
N GLN A 419 -1.01 -33.61 0.25
CA GLN A 419 -0.29 -32.76 -0.70
C GLN A 419 -0.72 -32.98 -2.15
N ALA A 420 -2.02 -32.89 -2.37
CA ALA A 420 -2.65 -32.99 -3.68
C ALA A 420 -1.98 -32.09 -4.73
N ILE A 421 -2.03 -32.53 -5.98
CA ILE A 421 -1.49 -31.79 -7.12
C ILE A 421 -2.66 -31.10 -7.82
N TYR A 422 -2.47 -29.82 -8.11
CA TYR A 422 -3.46 -29.00 -8.82
C TYR A 422 -2.84 -28.43 -10.08
N THR A 423 -3.68 -28.25 -11.11
CA THR A 423 -3.26 -27.65 -12.37
C THR A 423 -4.09 -26.41 -12.67
N LEU A 424 -3.51 -25.45 -13.39
CA LEU A 424 -4.21 -24.29 -13.90
C LEU A 424 -3.82 -24.11 -15.37
N ASN A 425 -4.81 -24.15 -16.27
CA ASN A 425 -4.59 -24.17 -17.72
C ASN A 425 -3.59 -25.26 -18.15
N GLY A 426 -3.73 -26.47 -17.58
CA GLY A 426 -2.87 -27.62 -17.88
C GLY A 426 -1.46 -27.56 -17.29
N THR A 427 -1.11 -26.52 -16.51
CA THR A 427 0.20 -26.39 -15.86
C THR A 427 0.08 -26.69 -14.37
N GLU A 428 0.95 -27.56 -13.84
CA GLU A 428 1.00 -27.86 -12.41
C GLU A 428 1.39 -26.63 -11.56
N LEU A 429 0.65 -26.40 -10.48
CA LEU A 429 0.95 -25.33 -9.53
C LEU A 429 2.14 -25.72 -8.65
N GLY A 430 3.09 -24.80 -8.51
CA GLY A 430 4.23 -25.02 -7.62
C GLY A 430 3.83 -25.12 -6.15
N LYS A 431 4.42 -26.07 -5.42
CA LYS A 431 4.20 -26.20 -3.98
C LYS A 431 5.05 -25.20 -3.20
N SER A 432 4.51 -24.67 -2.11
CA SER A 432 5.24 -23.78 -1.20
C SER A 432 4.99 -24.10 0.26
N LYS A 433 6.03 -23.93 1.08
CA LYS A 433 5.94 -24.01 2.55
C LYS A 433 5.80 -22.64 3.20
N GLN A 434 6.14 -21.58 2.47
CA GLN A 434 6.10 -20.20 2.95
C GLN A 434 5.72 -19.26 1.84
N GLU A 435 4.63 -18.52 2.03
CA GLU A 435 4.15 -17.56 1.04
C GLU A 435 3.96 -16.17 1.65
N LYS A 436 4.15 -15.16 0.80
CA LYS A 436 3.97 -13.77 1.21
C LYS A 436 2.57 -13.29 0.82
N ASP A 437 1.65 -13.31 1.77
CA ASP A 437 0.26 -12.86 1.62
C ASP A 437 0.10 -11.44 2.18
N LEU A 438 -0.25 -10.47 1.31
CA LEU A 438 -0.50 -9.06 1.66
C LEU A 438 0.58 -8.42 2.56
N GLY A 439 1.84 -8.75 2.31
CA GLY A 439 2.97 -8.20 3.05
C GLY A 439 3.42 -9.01 4.27
N ILE A 440 2.68 -10.04 4.65
CA ILE A 440 2.94 -10.94 5.77
C ILE A 440 3.44 -12.29 5.26
N ILE A 441 4.43 -12.88 5.93
CA ILE A 441 4.89 -14.23 5.61
C ILE A 441 4.00 -15.23 6.35
N ILE A 442 3.33 -16.09 5.59
CA ILE A 442 2.55 -17.22 6.07
C ILE A 442 3.43 -18.46 5.96
N ASP A 443 3.50 -19.24 7.03
CA ASP A 443 4.20 -20.52 7.09
C ASP A 443 3.16 -21.64 7.12
N PHE A 444 3.43 -22.79 6.49
CA PHE A 444 2.51 -23.93 6.43
C PHE A 444 2.14 -24.51 7.82
N LYS A 445 2.91 -24.22 8.87
CA LYS A 445 2.56 -24.54 10.27
C LYS A 445 1.79 -23.44 10.98
N LEU A 446 1.41 -22.38 10.27
CA LEU A 446 0.87 -21.12 10.80
C LEU A 446 1.72 -20.52 11.92
N SER A 447 3.05 -20.68 11.81
CA SER A 447 4.00 -20.12 12.77
C SER A 447 4.35 -18.68 12.44
N ASN A 448 4.19 -17.78 13.41
CA ASN A 448 4.52 -16.35 13.25
C ASN A 448 6.02 -16.04 13.36
N ASN A 449 6.88 -17.03 13.60
CA ASN A 449 8.30 -16.82 13.92
C ASN A 449 9.06 -16.10 12.79
N VAL A 450 8.91 -16.59 11.55
CA VAL A 450 9.61 -16.04 10.37
C VAL A 450 9.15 -14.60 10.09
N GLN A 451 7.86 -14.34 10.23
CA GLN A 451 7.31 -13.00 10.12
C GLN A 451 7.86 -12.05 11.19
N CYS A 452 7.94 -12.49 12.45
CA CYS A 452 8.48 -11.69 13.55
C CYS A 452 9.95 -11.30 13.31
N GLN A 453 10.77 -12.27 12.89
CA GLN A 453 12.17 -12.02 12.54
C GLN A 453 12.31 -11.06 11.36
N THR A 454 11.48 -11.24 10.32
CA THR A 454 11.47 -10.38 9.13
C THR A 454 11.06 -8.94 9.48
N ALA A 455 10.02 -8.76 10.30
CA ALA A 455 9.57 -7.47 10.80
C ALA A 455 10.66 -6.78 11.63
N ALA A 456 11.25 -7.48 12.59
CA ALA A 456 12.36 -6.99 13.41
C ALA A 456 13.56 -6.57 12.55
N ALA A 457 13.94 -7.37 11.54
CA ALA A 457 15.05 -7.08 10.64
C ALA A 457 14.78 -5.83 9.78
N LYS A 458 13.58 -5.70 9.19
CA LYS A 458 13.18 -4.51 8.42
C LYS A 458 13.20 -3.25 9.28
N ALA A 459 12.58 -3.29 10.46
CA ALA A 459 12.58 -2.17 11.40
C ALA A 459 14.01 -1.80 11.84
N SER A 460 14.86 -2.80 12.11
CA SER A 460 16.27 -2.60 12.46
C SER A 460 17.06 -1.92 11.35
N LYS A 461 16.83 -2.27 10.08
CA LYS A 461 17.47 -1.62 8.93
C LYS A 461 17.13 -0.14 8.86
N VAL A 462 15.86 0.22 9.08
CA VAL A 462 15.42 1.63 9.12
C VAL A 462 16.02 2.35 10.33
N LEU A 463 16.02 1.72 11.50
CA LEU A 463 16.65 2.27 12.70
C LEU A 463 18.16 2.52 12.50
N ALA A 464 18.85 1.62 11.81
CA ALA A 464 20.26 1.79 11.46
C ALA A 464 20.47 2.95 10.46
N CYS A 465 19.51 3.20 9.56
CA CYS A 465 19.52 4.39 8.70
C CYS A 465 19.38 5.67 9.52
N ILE A 466 18.48 5.71 10.51
CA ILE A 466 18.36 6.85 11.45
C ILE A 466 19.66 7.03 12.23
N LYS A 467 20.19 5.95 12.83
CA LYS A 467 21.43 5.99 13.61
C LYS A 467 22.60 6.56 12.79
N ARG A 468 22.79 6.12 11.54
CA ARG A 468 23.90 6.60 10.70
C ARG A 468 23.63 7.94 10.04
N GLY A 469 22.39 8.19 9.65
CA GLY A 469 22.01 9.30 8.80
C GLY A 469 21.43 10.52 9.53
N VAL A 470 21.09 10.43 10.81
CA VAL A 470 20.66 11.59 11.63
C VAL A 470 21.75 11.89 12.64
N HIS A 471 22.22 13.14 12.68
CA HIS A 471 23.32 13.56 13.55
C HIS A 471 22.83 13.82 14.98
N SER A 472 21.69 14.51 15.11
CA SER A 472 21.13 14.80 16.43
C SER A 472 20.59 13.55 17.11
N ARG A 473 20.72 13.52 18.44
CA ARG A 473 20.15 12.52 19.35
C ARG A 473 19.08 13.11 20.27
N ASP A 474 18.57 14.28 19.90
CA ASP A 474 17.46 14.92 20.59
C ASP A 474 16.20 14.05 20.53
N GLU A 475 15.49 13.96 21.65
CA GLU A 475 14.22 13.26 21.76
C GLU A 475 13.23 13.73 20.70
N ASN A 476 13.13 15.05 20.49
CA ASN A 476 12.20 15.68 19.54
C ASN A 476 12.47 15.32 18.07
N ILE A 477 13.57 14.62 17.79
CA ILE A 477 13.96 14.18 16.45
C ILE A 477 13.87 12.66 16.36
N ILE A 478 14.54 11.94 17.26
CA ILE A 478 14.62 10.48 17.21
C ILE A 478 13.27 9.85 17.51
N LEU A 479 12.50 10.37 18.46
CA LEU A 479 11.23 9.78 18.87
C LEU A 479 10.16 9.88 17.75
N PRO A 480 9.93 11.03 17.10
CA PRO A 480 9.04 11.09 15.93
C PRO A 480 9.48 10.18 14.79
N LEU A 481 10.78 10.15 14.45
CA LEU A 481 11.31 9.27 13.41
C LEU A 481 11.14 7.79 13.73
N TYR A 482 11.33 7.40 14.99
CA TYR A 482 11.05 6.03 15.44
C TYR A 482 9.56 5.69 15.25
N LYS A 483 8.66 6.56 15.72
CA LYS A 483 7.20 6.38 15.65
C LYS A 483 6.71 6.30 14.19
N SER A 484 7.26 7.09 13.27
CA SER A 484 6.79 7.20 11.88
C SER A 484 7.49 6.28 10.88
N MET A 485 8.78 5.95 11.09
CA MET A 485 9.58 5.20 10.11
C MET A 485 9.90 3.77 10.55
N VAL A 486 10.10 3.53 11.84
CA VAL A 486 10.56 2.22 12.35
C VAL A 486 9.39 1.39 12.85
N ARG A 487 8.59 1.95 13.75
CA ARG A 487 7.49 1.24 14.42
C ARG A 487 6.45 0.65 13.46
N PRO A 488 6.07 1.29 12.33
CA PRO A 488 5.12 0.69 11.41
C PRO A 488 5.53 -0.68 10.87
N HIS A 489 6.84 -0.94 10.71
CA HIS A 489 7.34 -2.25 10.30
C HIS A 489 7.15 -3.35 11.36
N LEU A 490 6.99 -2.97 12.63
CA LEU A 490 6.74 -3.88 13.75
C LEU A 490 5.24 -4.09 14.00
N GLU A 491 4.38 -3.21 13.51
CA GLU A 491 2.95 -3.16 13.86
C GLU A 491 2.02 -3.41 12.67
N TYR A 492 2.51 -3.37 11.42
CA TYR A 492 1.68 -3.61 10.24
C TYR A 492 0.98 -4.98 10.29
N ALA A 493 -0.36 -4.96 10.30
CA ALA A 493 -1.24 -6.12 10.42
C ALA A 493 -0.91 -7.06 11.60
N VAL A 494 -0.29 -6.55 12.68
CA VAL A 494 0.18 -7.38 13.82
C VAL A 494 -0.94 -8.10 14.56
N GLN A 495 -2.18 -7.64 14.44
CA GLN A 495 -3.35 -8.34 14.95
C GLN A 495 -3.51 -9.72 14.32
N PHE A 496 -3.07 -9.91 13.07
CA PHE A 496 -3.09 -11.23 12.45
C PHE A 496 -1.95 -12.12 12.98
N TRP A 497 -0.71 -11.63 12.93
CA TRP A 497 0.50 -12.44 13.18
C TRP A 497 1.12 -12.26 14.59
N ALA A 498 0.35 -11.82 15.59
CA ALA A 498 0.89 -11.48 16.91
C ALA A 498 1.82 -12.60 17.46
N PRO A 499 3.00 -12.24 18.00
CA PRO A 499 3.95 -13.23 18.51
C PRO A 499 3.40 -13.93 19.75
N VAL A 500 3.48 -15.27 19.76
CA VAL A 500 3.09 -16.09 20.93
C VAL A 500 4.29 -16.51 21.76
N LEU A 501 5.45 -16.73 21.11
CA LEU A 501 6.66 -17.18 21.79
C LEU A 501 7.41 -16.01 22.42
N LYS A 502 7.88 -16.20 23.67
CA LYS A 502 8.68 -15.21 24.41
C LYS A 502 9.88 -14.71 23.58
N LYS A 503 10.56 -15.59 22.86
CA LYS A 503 11.72 -15.24 22.01
C LYS A 503 11.37 -14.20 20.94
N ASP A 504 10.19 -14.31 20.33
CA ASP A 504 9.76 -13.42 19.25
C ASP A 504 9.23 -12.09 19.81
N ILE A 505 8.51 -12.13 20.93
CA ILE A 505 8.13 -10.93 21.69
C ILE A 505 9.37 -10.11 22.04
N ILE A 506 10.40 -10.76 22.62
CA ILE A 506 11.66 -10.14 22.98
C ILE A 506 12.40 -9.61 21.74
N SER A 507 12.38 -10.35 20.62
CA SER A 507 13.02 -9.93 19.36
C SER A 507 12.44 -8.61 18.82
N LEU A 508 11.11 -8.47 18.82
CA LEU A 508 10.46 -7.21 18.44
C LEU A 508 10.78 -6.10 19.46
N GLU A 509 10.68 -6.39 20.75
CA GLU A 509 10.93 -5.41 21.83
C GLU A 509 12.37 -4.86 21.81
N LYS A 510 13.35 -5.69 21.44
CA LYS A 510 14.75 -5.30 21.26
C LYS A 510 14.93 -4.18 20.23
N VAL A 511 14.03 -4.02 19.27
CA VAL A 511 14.08 -2.89 18.33
C VAL A 511 13.71 -1.59 19.04
N GLN A 512 12.63 -1.58 19.82
CA GLN A 512 12.23 -0.40 20.61
C GLN A 512 13.30 -0.06 21.67
N ARG A 513 13.82 -1.05 22.39
CA ARG A 513 14.91 -0.89 23.36
C ARG A 513 16.14 -0.20 22.78
N ARG A 514 16.52 -0.55 21.55
CA ARG A 514 17.63 0.09 20.85
C ARG A 514 17.27 1.50 20.40
N ALA A 515 16.05 1.72 19.92
CA ALA A 515 15.60 3.04 19.49
C ALA A 515 15.58 4.05 20.64
N THR A 516 15.04 3.68 21.81
CA THR A 516 15.04 4.55 22.99
C THR A 516 16.44 4.81 23.53
N LYS A 517 17.38 3.86 23.40
CA LYS A 517 18.79 4.06 23.80
C LYS A 517 19.55 5.05 22.92
N LEU A 518 19.05 5.35 21.72
CA LEU A 518 19.69 6.33 20.83
C LEU A 518 19.43 7.78 21.27
N ILE A 519 18.48 8.00 22.17
CA ILE A 519 18.12 9.34 22.61
C ILE A 519 19.10 9.77 23.71
N ARG A 520 19.65 10.97 23.58
CA ARG A 520 20.60 11.53 24.53
C ARG A 520 19.97 11.64 25.92
N GLY A 521 20.69 11.18 26.95
CA GLY A 521 20.23 11.17 28.33
C GLY A 521 19.49 9.88 28.73
N MET A 522 19.26 8.97 27.78
CA MET A 522 18.59 7.69 28.02
C MET A 522 19.58 6.52 28.14
N GLU A 523 20.88 6.74 27.99
CA GLU A 523 21.87 5.66 27.84
C GLU A 523 22.02 4.78 29.09
N GLY A 524 21.94 5.40 30.27
CA GLY A 524 22.10 4.76 31.58
C GLY A 524 20.78 4.28 32.22
N LEU A 525 19.64 4.71 31.70
CA LEU A 525 18.32 4.34 32.25
C LEU A 525 17.94 2.89 31.87
N SER A 526 17.23 2.22 32.76
CA SER A 526 16.59 0.93 32.49
C SER A 526 15.57 1.07 31.35
N TYR A 527 15.06 -0.07 30.83
CA TYR A 527 14.07 0.01 29.76
C TYR A 527 12.75 0.64 30.21
N GLU A 528 12.27 0.29 31.40
CA GLU A 528 11.01 0.78 31.93
C GLU A 528 11.07 2.28 32.23
N GLU A 529 12.17 2.76 32.85
CA GLU A 529 12.38 4.20 33.06
C GLU A 529 12.36 4.98 31.74
N ARG A 530 13.02 4.46 30.70
CA ARG A 530 12.98 5.10 29.36
C ARG A 530 11.59 5.13 28.77
N LEU A 531 10.78 4.09 28.98
CA LEU A 531 9.41 4.08 28.50
C LEU A 531 8.58 5.16 29.19
N THR A 532 8.72 5.29 30.51
CA THR A 532 8.08 6.35 31.30
C THR A 532 8.54 7.74 30.86
N SER A 533 9.84 8.00 30.80
CA SER A 533 10.40 9.30 30.42
C SER A 533 10.00 9.74 29.01
N LEU A 534 9.93 8.80 28.06
CA LEU A 534 9.59 9.09 26.65
C LEU A 534 8.08 9.00 26.36
N ASN A 535 7.25 8.80 27.39
CA ASN A 535 5.81 8.55 27.29
C ASN A 535 5.49 7.49 26.20
N LEU A 536 6.12 6.32 26.34
CA LEU A 536 5.98 5.18 25.46
C LEU A 536 5.40 3.97 26.20
N PHE A 537 4.52 3.25 25.53
CA PHE A 537 4.16 1.89 25.92
C PHE A 537 5.15 0.88 25.34
N SER A 538 5.35 -0.25 26.04
CA SER A 538 6.00 -1.44 25.47
C SER A 538 5.26 -1.89 24.21
N LEU A 539 5.93 -2.55 23.27
CA LEU A 539 5.25 -3.01 22.06
C LEU A 539 4.18 -4.06 22.38
N GLU A 540 4.35 -4.80 23.47
CA GLU A 540 3.35 -5.73 23.99
C GLU A 540 2.06 -5.04 24.42
N LYS A 541 2.13 -4.00 25.26
CA LYS A 541 0.96 -3.18 25.63
C LYS A 541 0.31 -2.54 24.41
N ARG A 542 1.11 -2.12 23.42
CA ARG A 542 0.59 -1.56 22.17
C ARG A 542 -0.16 -2.59 21.32
N ARG A 543 0.33 -3.82 21.21
CA ARG A 543 -0.36 -4.92 20.52
C ARG A 543 -1.69 -5.22 21.21
N LEU A 544 -1.71 -5.32 22.54
CA LEU A 544 -2.92 -5.51 23.33
C LEU A 544 -3.95 -4.40 23.04
N ARG A 545 -3.54 -3.14 23.09
CA ARG A 545 -4.42 -2.02 22.73
C ARG A 545 -4.93 -2.13 21.28
N GLY A 546 -4.06 -2.44 20.33
CA GLY A 546 -4.43 -2.59 18.92
C GLY A 546 -5.40 -3.75 18.68
N ASP A 547 -5.26 -4.85 19.41
CA ASP A 547 -6.18 -5.99 19.41
C ASP A 547 -7.58 -5.57 19.86
N LEU A 548 -7.69 -4.89 21.00
CA LEU A 548 -8.98 -4.44 21.53
C LEU A 548 -9.64 -3.39 20.63
N ILE A 549 -8.86 -2.46 20.06
CA ILE A 549 -9.38 -1.48 19.08
C ILE A 549 -9.89 -2.18 17.82
N THR A 550 -9.16 -3.19 17.35
CA THR A 550 -9.58 -3.94 16.15
C THR A 550 -10.85 -4.73 16.43
N LEU A 551 -10.96 -5.35 17.60
CA LEU A 551 -12.17 -6.05 18.01
C LEU A 551 -13.36 -5.10 18.14
N TYR A 552 -13.18 -3.97 18.82
CA TYR A 552 -14.19 -2.90 18.90
C TYR A 552 -14.74 -2.53 17.52
N LYS A 553 -13.85 -2.35 16.53
CA LYS A 553 -14.25 -2.01 15.16
C LYS A 553 -15.07 -3.11 14.47
N TYR A 554 -14.81 -4.38 14.75
CA TYR A 554 -15.67 -5.46 14.26
C TYR A 554 -17.04 -5.43 14.95
N ILE A 555 -17.08 -5.32 16.29
CA ILE A 555 -18.33 -5.34 17.05
C ILE A 555 -19.24 -4.15 16.72
N ARG A 556 -18.67 -2.97 16.45
CA ARG A 556 -19.42 -1.75 16.09
C ARG A 556 -19.69 -1.61 14.58
N GLY A 557 -19.40 -2.64 13.78
CA GLY A 557 -19.65 -2.62 12.34
C GLY A 557 -18.77 -1.67 11.52
N HIS A 558 -17.71 -1.10 12.11
CA HIS A 558 -16.73 -0.29 11.37
C HIS A 558 -15.86 -1.12 10.42
N TYR A 559 -15.74 -2.43 10.68
CA TYR A 559 -15.19 -3.41 9.77
C TYR A 559 -16.27 -4.44 9.42
N GLN A 560 -16.41 -4.72 8.12
CA GLN A 560 -17.31 -5.77 7.65
C GLN A 560 -16.55 -7.10 7.58
N PRO A 561 -16.91 -8.12 8.38
CA PRO A 561 -16.31 -9.45 8.25
C PRO A 561 -16.83 -10.16 6.99
N LEU A 562 -16.05 -11.12 6.45
CA LEU A 562 -16.52 -12.02 5.37
C LEU A 562 -17.56 -13.03 5.86
N SER A 563 -17.49 -13.35 7.15
CA SER A 563 -18.34 -14.32 7.85
C SER A 563 -19.08 -13.62 8.98
N ASP A 564 -20.41 -13.71 8.96
CA ASP A 564 -21.29 -13.16 10.01
C ASP A 564 -21.01 -13.81 11.37
N ASN A 565 -20.35 -14.98 11.36
CA ASN A 565 -19.96 -15.73 12.55
C ASN A 565 -18.51 -15.50 12.95
N LEU A 566 -17.85 -14.40 12.59
CA LEU A 566 -16.47 -14.15 13.06
C LEU A 566 -16.41 -13.98 14.58
N PHE A 567 -17.40 -13.28 15.15
CA PHE A 567 -17.62 -13.11 16.59
C PHE A 567 -19.08 -13.39 16.91
N ILE A 568 -19.32 -14.18 17.96
CA ILE A 568 -20.67 -14.56 18.38
C ILE A 568 -20.97 -13.86 19.69
N ASN A 569 -22.07 -13.10 19.74
CA ASN A 569 -22.54 -12.49 20.98
C ASN A 569 -23.05 -13.59 21.91
N ARG A 570 -22.67 -13.51 23.18
CA ARG A 570 -23.14 -14.47 24.18
C ARG A 570 -24.58 -14.16 24.55
N THR A 571 -25.49 -15.11 24.39
CA THR A 571 -26.88 -14.99 24.84
C THR A 571 -26.92 -14.74 26.35
N ILE A 572 -27.56 -13.65 26.76
CA ILE A 572 -27.55 -13.18 28.15
C ILE A 572 -28.53 -14.02 28.97
N HIS A 573 -28.04 -15.09 29.60
CA HIS A 573 -28.79 -15.82 30.64
C HIS A 573 -28.27 -15.57 32.06
N ARG A 574 -27.28 -14.67 32.24
CA ARG A 574 -26.67 -14.36 33.55
C ARG A 574 -26.55 -12.86 33.77
N THR A 575 -26.90 -12.43 34.98
CA THR A 575 -26.87 -11.04 35.49
C THR A 575 -25.47 -10.49 35.78
N ARG A 576 -24.39 -11.27 35.59
CA ARG A 576 -22.99 -10.85 35.85
C ARG A 576 -22.22 -10.62 34.54
N GLY A 577 -21.95 -9.36 34.21
CA GLY A 577 -21.12 -8.92 33.07
C GLY A 577 -21.76 -7.81 32.24
N HIS A 578 -21.03 -7.26 31.26
CA HIS A 578 -21.53 -6.23 30.33
C HIS A 578 -22.34 -6.84 29.16
N PRO A 579 -23.22 -6.08 28.48
CA PRO A 579 -24.08 -6.60 27.41
C PRO A 579 -23.31 -7.02 26.13
N PHE A 580 -22.14 -6.44 25.88
CA PHE A 580 -21.32 -6.72 24.68
C PHE A 580 -20.43 -7.98 24.78
N ARG A 581 -20.78 -8.96 25.61
CA ARG A 581 -19.91 -10.14 25.82
C ARG A 581 -19.95 -11.07 24.61
N LEU A 582 -18.79 -11.66 24.32
CA LEU A 582 -18.59 -12.59 23.22
C LEU A 582 -18.43 -14.02 23.74
N GLU A 583 -18.87 -14.99 22.95
CA GLU A 583 -18.70 -16.41 23.26
C GLU A 583 -17.24 -16.85 23.12
N GLU A 584 -16.72 -17.49 24.17
CA GLU A 584 -15.36 -18.07 24.13
C GLU A 584 -15.35 -19.36 23.32
N ARG A 585 -14.54 -19.40 22.26
CA ARG A 585 -14.38 -20.59 21.42
C ARG A 585 -13.45 -21.60 22.08
N LYS A 586 -13.86 -22.86 22.09
CA LYS A 586 -12.97 -23.99 22.42
C LYS A 586 -11.91 -24.13 21.32
N PHE A 587 -10.70 -24.51 21.72
CA PHE A 587 -9.60 -24.81 20.83
C PHE A 587 -8.74 -25.93 21.42
N SER A 588 -8.07 -26.70 20.57
CA SER A 588 -7.22 -27.82 20.98
C SER A 588 -5.72 -27.52 20.86
N LEU A 589 -5.33 -26.75 19.85
CA LEU A 589 -3.94 -26.50 19.51
C LEU A 589 -3.42 -25.20 20.12
N LYS A 590 -2.17 -25.26 20.61
CA LYS A 590 -1.50 -24.10 21.24
C LYS A 590 -1.36 -22.91 20.30
N HIS A 591 -1.19 -23.13 19.00
CA HIS A 591 -1.08 -22.03 18.03
C HIS A 591 -2.42 -21.30 17.85
N ARG A 592 -3.55 -22.01 17.91
CA ARG A 592 -4.90 -21.45 17.79
C ARG A 592 -5.22 -20.49 18.93
N LYS A 593 -4.73 -20.77 20.14
CA LYS A 593 -4.79 -19.83 21.28
C LYS A 593 -4.26 -18.44 20.96
N GLY A 594 -3.23 -18.36 20.11
CA GLY A 594 -2.60 -17.11 19.70
C GLY A 594 -3.33 -16.37 18.59
N TYR A 595 -4.36 -16.97 17.98
CA TYR A 595 -5.09 -16.36 16.88
C TYR A 595 -6.01 -15.23 17.37
N PHE A 596 -6.26 -14.24 16.51
CA PHE A 596 -6.94 -12.99 16.90
C PHE A 596 -8.29 -13.25 17.55
N THR A 597 -9.16 -13.99 16.87
CA THR A 597 -10.53 -14.31 17.31
C THR A 597 -10.60 -15.11 18.62
N VAL A 598 -9.49 -15.73 19.05
CA VAL A 598 -9.44 -16.50 20.29
C VAL A 598 -8.83 -15.66 21.41
N ARG A 599 -7.66 -15.06 21.17
CA ARG A 599 -6.90 -14.37 22.22
C ARG A 599 -7.59 -13.10 22.74
N THR A 600 -8.37 -12.42 21.90
CA THR A 600 -8.98 -11.13 22.27
C THR A 600 -10.26 -11.27 23.07
N ILE A 601 -10.99 -12.38 22.94
CA ILE A 601 -12.33 -12.53 23.54
C ILE A 601 -12.28 -12.46 25.07
N LYS A 602 -11.36 -13.19 25.70
CA LYS A 602 -11.24 -13.19 27.16
C LYS A 602 -10.90 -11.81 27.70
N LEU A 603 -10.03 -11.08 26.99
CA LEU A 603 -9.65 -9.72 27.35
C LEU A 603 -10.84 -8.76 27.20
N TRP A 604 -11.55 -8.83 26.09
CA TRP A 604 -12.76 -8.04 25.83
C TRP A 604 -13.83 -8.24 26.90
N ASN A 605 -14.15 -9.50 27.20
CA ASN A 605 -15.14 -9.87 28.21
C ASN A 605 -14.77 -9.44 29.64
N SER A 606 -13.51 -9.07 29.89
CA SER A 606 -13.04 -8.58 31.18
C SER A 606 -13.05 -7.05 31.30
N LEU A 607 -13.39 -6.33 30.22
CA LEU A 607 -13.42 -4.88 30.21
C LEU A 607 -14.66 -4.35 30.97
N PRO A 608 -14.56 -3.16 31.59
CA PRO A 608 -15.70 -2.47 32.17
C PRO A 608 -16.76 -2.10 31.12
N VAL A 609 -18.03 -2.00 31.53
CA VAL A 609 -19.16 -1.71 30.63
C VAL A 609 -19.02 -0.35 29.95
N GLU A 610 -18.44 0.63 30.64
CA GLU A 610 -18.20 1.98 30.15
C GLU A 610 -17.21 1.97 28.99
N VAL A 611 -16.23 1.07 29.03
CA VAL A 611 -15.20 0.94 27.99
C VAL A 611 -15.77 0.27 26.74
N VAL A 612 -16.48 -0.84 26.90
CA VAL A 612 -17.06 -1.57 25.76
C VAL A 612 -18.27 -0.86 25.16
N GLY A 613 -18.98 -0.07 25.97
CA GLY A 613 -20.14 0.74 25.57
C GLY A 613 -19.78 2.07 24.93
N SER A 614 -18.51 2.48 24.96
CA SER A 614 -18.05 3.75 24.39
C SER A 614 -18.43 3.88 22.91
N GLU A 615 -18.86 5.07 22.51
CA GLU A 615 -19.17 5.40 21.11
C GLU A 615 -17.92 5.62 20.25
N SER A 616 -16.77 5.83 20.89
CA SER A 616 -15.52 6.06 20.18
C SER A 616 -14.32 5.40 20.86
N VAL A 617 -13.22 5.31 20.11
CA VAL A 617 -11.93 4.77 20.58
C VAL A 617 -11.06 5.85 21.24
N GLN A 618 -11.46 7.13 21.16
CA GLN A 618 -10.67 8.26 21.66
C GLN A 618 -10.69 8.37 23.17
#